data_AF-A0AAJ6P4B7-F1
#
_entry.id   AF-A0AAJ6P4B7-F1
#
_cell.length_a   1.000
_cell.length_b   1.000
_cell.length_c   1.000
_cell.angle_alpha   90.00
_cell.angle_beta   90.00
_cell.angle_gamma   90.00
#
_symmetry.space_group_name_H-M   'P 1'
#
loop_
_entity.id
_entity.type
_entity.pdbx_description
1 polymer ?
#
loop_
_entity_poly.entity_id
_entity_poly.type
_entity_poly.pdbx_seq_one_letter_code
_entity_poly.pdbx_strand_id
1 'polypeptide(L)'
;MKIFKITSYALSLFLICLGISILVKNKFGVDGDYLSAFSTLVAALVAVYLYSDWRVEHRLKLLEQYHNKIKEESYAAYLKVNYILVDHPVLKVKDNDHEELKNQINFYLKDIDKLAEILTELCISVNEYQNFLSTFKKSPLVDEMIAEVDEFHTNLNISFDSCIEILNSFNTLDPSSSENEIKIKFIWDTTLKIKIASAISFSNFYIEYLNKSK
;
A
#
# COMPACT_ATOMS: atom_id res chain seq x y z
N MET A 1 20.36 -17.07 -28.45
CA MET A 1 21.43 -16.05 -28.29
C MET A 1 21.90 -15.84 -26.84
N LYS A 2 21.03 -15.89 -25.82
CA LYS A 2 21.44 -15.75 -24.39
C LYS A 2 22.35 -16.87 -23.87
N ILE A 3 22.06 -18.14 -24.21
CA ILE A 3 22.84 -19.31 -23.77
C ILE A 3 24.30 -19.23 -24.24
N PHE A 4 24.53 -18.81 -25.49
CA PHE A 4 25.87 -18.66 -26.06
C PHE A 4 26.72 -17.59 -25.34
N LYS A 5 26.09 -16.51 -24.86
CA LYS A 5 26.78 -15.48 -24.07
C LYS A 5 27.18 -16.01 -22.69
N ILE A 6 26.30 -16.76 -22.04
CA ILE A 6 26.57 -17.32 -20.70
C ILE A 6 27.70 -18.34 -20.76
N THR A 7 27.68 -19.25 -21.74
CA THR A 7 28.77 -20.22 -21.93
C THR A 7 30.10 -19.56 -22.27
N SER A 8 30.08 -18.49 -23.09
CA SER A 8 31.27 -17.70 -23.39
C SER A 8 31.85 -17.00 -22.15
N TYR A 9 31.02 -16.39 -21.30
CA TYR A 9 31.47 -15.79 -20.05
C TYR A 9 32.04 -16.82 -19.08
N ALA A 10 31.39 -17.98 -18.93
CA ALA A 10 31.88 -19.06 -18.08
C ALA A 10 33.24 -19.58 -18.54
N LEU A 11 33.41 -19.78 -19.86
CA LEU A 11 34.68 -20.22 -20.45
C LEU A 11 35.78 -19.17 -20.26
N SER A 12 35.47 -17.88 -20.48
CA SER A 12 36.44 -16.80 -20.26
C SER A 12 36.87 -16.70 -18.79
N LEU A 13 35.92 -16.86 -17.85
CA LEU A 13 36.20 -16.83 -16.42
C LEU A 13 37.08 -18.01 -15.99
N PHE A 14 36.82 -19.20 -16.54
CA PHE A 14 37.64 -20.39 -16.34
C PHE A 14 39.08 -20.17 -16.81
N LEU A 15 39.27 -19.62 -18.01
CA LEU A 15 40.60 -19.33 -18.56
C LEU A 15 41.37 -18.30 -17.73
N ILE A 16 40.68 -17.30 -17.15
CA ILE A 16 41.28 -16.33 -16.23
C ILE A 16 41.77 -17.03 -14.94
N CYS A 17 40.92 -17.86 -14.31
CA CYS A 17 41.32 -18.62 -13.12
C CYS A 17 42.51 -19.55 -13.39
N LEU A 18 42.50 -20.22 -14.54
CA LEU A 18 43.60 -21.08 -14.98
C LEU A 18 44.89 -20.26 -15.19
N GLY A 19 44.80 -19.13 -15.90
CA GLY A 19 45.94 -18.27 -16.16
C GLY A 19 46.57 -17.70 -14.88
N ILE A 20 45.74 -17.26 -13.92
CA ILE A 20 46.21 -16.77 -12.63
C ILE A 20 46.90 -17.90 -11.83
N SER A 21 46.33 -19.11 -11.81
CA SER A 21 46.96 -20.24 -11.11
C SER A 21 48.33 -20.60 -11.69
N ILE A 22 48.48 -20.60 -13.02
CA ILE A 22 49.77 -20.83 -13.68
C ILE A 22 50.79 -19.74 -13.31
N LEU A 23 50.38 -18.46 -13.30
CA LEU A 23 51.27 -17.36 -12.92
C LEU A 23 51.73 -17.45 -11.46
N VAL A 24 50.82 -17.80 -10.54
CA VAL A 24 51.15 -17.95 -9.12
C VAL A 24 52.09 -19.13 -8.90
N LYS A 25 51.84 -20.27 -9.57
CA LYS A 25 52.73 -21.43 -9.53
C LYS A 25 54.14 -21.09 -10.01
N ASN A 26 54.25 -20.35 -11.13
CA ASN A 26 55.54 -19.99 -11.69
C ASN A 26 56.32 -18.97 -10.85
N LYS A 27 55.65 -18.01 -10.19
CA LYS A 27 56.33 -16.97 -9.38
C LYS A 27 56.59 -17.35 -7.94
N PHE A 28 55.70 -18.13 -7.33
CA PHE A 28 55.72 -18.41 -5.89
C PHE A 28 55.89 -19.90 -5.56
N GLY A 29 55.88 -20.79 -6.54
CA GLY A 29 56.04 -22.24 -6.34
C GLY A 29 54.87 -22.90 -5.60
N VAL A 30 53.74 -22.20 -5.48
CA VAL A 30 52.54 -22.70 -4.80
C VAL A 30 51.62 -23.36 -5.82
N ASP A 31 51.20 -24.59 -5.54
CA ASP A 31 50.17 -25.26 -6.33
C ASP A 31 48.80 -24.64 -6.02
N GLY A 32 48.27 -23.89 -6.99
CA GLY A 32 46.97 -23.22 -6.87
C GLY A 32 45.81 -24.09 -7.35
N ASP A 33 44.79 -24.28 -6.50
CA ASP A 33 43.53 -24.93 -6.88
C ASP A 33 42.60 -23.96 -7.64
N TYR A 34 42.80 -23.90 -8.96
CA TYR A 34 42.01 -23.05 -9.84
C TYR A 34 40.56 -23.53 -10.00
N LEU A 35 40.29 -24.83 -9.80
CA LEU A 35 38.95 -25.40 -9.90
C LEU A 35 38.09 -24.93 -8.73
N SER A 36 38.64 -24.89 -7.52
CA SER A 36 37.97 -24.33 -6.34
C SER A 36 37.74 -22.82 -6.45
N ALA A 37 38.71 -22.07 -7.00
CA ALA A 37 38.54 -20.63 -7.24
C ALA A 37 37.45 -20.35 -8.30
N PHE A 38 37.45 -21.11 -9.41
CA PHE A 38 36.44 -21.03 -10.44
C PHE A 38 35.04 -21.40 -9.91
N SER A 39 34.91 -22.50 -9.18
CA SER A 39 33.63 -22.93 -8.61
C SER A 39 33.06 -21.90 -7.64
N THR A 40 33.92 -21.28 -6.81
CA THR A 40 33.52 -20.21 -5.88
C THR A 40 33.01 -18.97 -6.63
N LEU A 41 33.69 -18.54 -7.70
CA LEU A 41 33.24 -17.40 -8.51
C LEU A 41 31.93 -17.70 -9.25
N VAL A 42 31.77 -18.92 -9.78
CA VAL A 42 30.51 -19.35 -10.39
C VAL A 42 29.39 -19.37 -9.36
N ALA A 43 29.63 -19.89 -8.15
CA ALA A 43 28.67 -19.87 -7.06
C ALA A 43 28.31 -18.43 -6.64
N ALA A 44 29.29 -17.52 -6.58
CA ALA A 44 29.05 -16.11 -6.29
C ALA A 44 28.21 -15.44 -7.39
N LEU A 45 28.46 -15.73 -8.67
CA LEU A 45 27.64 -15.23 -9.78
C LEU A 45 26.20 -15.74 -9.69
N VAL A 46 26.01 -17.03 -9.41
CA VAL A 46 24.69 -17.62 -9.19
C VAL A 46 24.00 -16.98 -7.98
N ALA A 47 24.72 -16.76 -6.87
CA ALA A 47 24.19 -16.09 -5.69
C ALA A 47 23.75 -14.65 -5.97
N VAL A 48 24.53 -13.88 -6.74
CA VAL A 48 24.15 -12.52 -7.18
C VAL A 48 22.91 -12.56 -8.05
N TYR A 49 22.82 -13.52 -8.98
CA TYR A 49 21.65 -13.69 -9.84
C TYR A 49 20.40 -14.01 -9.02
N LEU A 50 20.48 -15.00 -8.13
CA LEU A 50 19.39 -15.38 -7.22
C LEU A 50 18.97 -14.24 -6.30
N TYR A 51 19.93 -13.47 -5.78
CA TYR A 51 19.64 -12.29 -4.96
C TYR A 51 18.87 -11.23 -5.75
N SER A 52 19.23 -11.01 -7.02
CA SER A 52 18.54 -10.04 -7.88
C SER A 52 17.09 -10.43 -8.16
N ASP A 53 16.84 -11.72 -8.45
CA ASP A 53 15.49 -12.25 -8.66
C ASP A 53 14.66 -12.18 -7.37
N TRP A 54 15.25 -12.60 -6.24
CA TRP A 54 14.60 -12.52 -4.93
C TRP A 54 14.22 -11.09 -4.54
N ARG A 55 15.08 -10.11 -4.81
CA ARG A 55 14.82 -8.70 -4.51
C ARG A 55 13.62 -8.17 -5.30
N VAL A 56 13.47 -8.57 -6.56
CA VAL A 56 12.32 -8.19 -7.40
C VAL A 56 11.05 -8.84 -6.86
N GLU A 57 11.09 -10.14 -6.57
CA GLU A 57 9.95 -10.86 -5.99
C GLU A 57 9.51 -10.26 -4.64
N HIS A 58 10.47 -9.95 -3.77
CA HIS A 58 10.20 -9.33 -2.47
C HIS A 58 9.50 -7.97 -2.61
N ARG A 59 9.92 -7.14 -3.56
CA ARG A 59 9.26 -5.85 -3.84
C ARG A 59 7.83 -6.03 -4.34
N LEU A 60 7.58 -7.03 -5.18
CA LEU A 60 6.24 -7.33 -5.67
C LEU A 60 5.33 -7.84 -4.55
N LYS A 61 5.85 -8.67 -3.64
CA LYS A 61 5.11 -9.12 -2.45
C LYS A 61 4.74 -7.95 -1.53
N LEU A 62 5.66 -7.01 -1.30
CA LEU A 62 5.37 -5.80 -0.53
C LEU A 62 4.28 -4.95 -1.20
N LEU A 63 4.35 -4.78 -2.52
CA LEU A 63 3.34 -4.07 -3.30
C LEU A 63 1.95 -4.69 -3.14
N GLU A 64 1.87 -6.03 -3.27
CA GLU A 64 0.64 -6.79 -3.07
C GLU A 64 0.11 -6.67 -1.63
N GLN A 65 0.99 -6.73 -0.62
CA GLN A 65 0.61 -6.57 0.78
C GLN A 65 0.00 -5.20 1.05
N TYR A 66 0.61 -4.11 0.55
CA TYR A 66 0.05 -2.76 0.70
C TYR A 66 -1.31 -2.62 0.02
N HIS A 67 -1.46 -3.13 -1.20
CA HIS A 67 -2.75 -3.12 -1.90
C HIS A 67 -3.84 -3.86 -1.12
N ASN A 68 -3.54 -5.07 -0.62
CA ASN A 68 -4.51 -5.86 0.13
C ASN A 68 -4.89 -5.18 1.44
N LYS A 69 -3.92 -4.60 2.16
CA LYS A 69 -4.16 -3.86 3.40
C LYS A 69 -5.09 -2.67 3.18
N ILE A 70 -4.77 -1.80 2.20
CA ILE A 70 -5.59 -0.63 1.83
C ILE A 70 -7.00 -1.06 1.42
N LYS A 71 -7.11 -2.17 0.66
CA LYS A 71 -8.40 -2.71 0.23
C LYS A 71 -9.26 -3.19 1.39
N GLU A 72 -8.68 -3.94 2.33
CA GLU A 72 -9.38 -4.44 3.51
C GLU A 72 -9.88 -3.30 4.41
N GLU A 73 -9.00 -2.35 4.71
CA GLU A 73 -9.32 -1.16 5.53
C GLU A 73 -10.38 -0.28 4.85
N SER A 74 -10.26 -0.06 3.52
CA SER A 74 -11.28 0.65 2.74
C SER A 74 -12.63 -0.05 2.81
N TYR A 75 -12.64 -1.39 2.71
CA TYR A 75 -13.88 -2.16 2.82
C TYR A 75 -14.50 -2.10 4.22
N ALA A 76 -13.68 -2.10 5.28
CA ALA A 76 -14.15 -1.91 6.65
C ALA A 76 -14.80 -0.53 6.83
N ALA A 77 -14.18 0.53 6.32
CA ALA A 77 -14.74 1.88 6.33
C ALA A 77 -16.09 1.93 5.59
N TYR A 78 -16.18 1.30 4.41
CA TYR A 78 -17.42 1.19 3.63
C TYR A 78 -18.55 0.53 4.43
N LEU A 79 -18.29 -0.62 5.03
CA LEU A 79 -19.29 -1.35 5.82
C LEU A 79 -19.75 -0.54 7.01
N LYS A 80 -18.81 0.09 7.73
CA LYS A 80 -19.12 0.88 8.91
C LYS A 80 -20.01 2.05 8.56
N VAL A 81 -19.71 2.72 7.46
CA VAL A 81 -20.55 3.83 7.04
C VAL A 81 -21.91 3.32 6.61
N ASN A 82 -22.01 2.29 5.75
CA ASN A 82 -23.32 1.75 5.36
C ASN A 82 -24.22 1.40 6.55
N TYR A 83 -23.64 0.86 7.62
CA TYR A 83 -24.35 0.64 8.88
C TYR A 83 -24.87 1.94 9.49
N ILE A 84 -24.03 2.97 9.61
CA ILE A 84 -24.42 4.32 10.06
C ILE A 84 -25.52 4.89 9.15
N LEU A 85 -25.49 4.58 7.85
CA LEU A 85 -26.38 5.18 6.86
C LEU A 85 -27.80 4.58 6.85
N VAL A 86 -27.86 3.24 6.81
CA VAL A 86 -29.09 2.50 6.52
C VAL A 86 -29.78 2.07 7.81
N ASP A 87 -28.98 1.72 8.82
CA ASP A 87 -29.46 1.00 9.99
C ASP A 87 -29.55 1.87 11.25
N HIS A 88 -29.04 3.11 11.24
CA HIS A 88 -28.97 3.90 12.46
C HIS A 88 -30.36 4.44 12.90
N PRO A 89 -30.79 4.18 14.15
CA PRO A 89 -32.13 4.50 14.64
C PRO A 89 -32.41 6.00 14.85
N VAL A 90 -31.38 6.84 14.98
CA VAL A 90 -31.53 8.31 15.18
C VAL A 90 -32.36 8.98 14.09
N LEU A 91 -32.31 8.48 12.85
CA LEU A 91 -33.11 9.01 11.73
C LEU A 91 -34.61 8.62 11.81
N LYS A 92 -35.03 7.87 12.83
CA LYS A 92 -36.37 7.27 12.92
C LYS A 92 -37.16 7.70 14.17
N VAL A 93 -36.60 8.54 15.03
CA VAL A 93 -37.25 8.96 16.30
C VAL A 93 -38.24 10.10 16.06
N LYS A 94 -39.40 10.03 16.73
CA LYS A 94 -40.37 11.13 16.82
C LYS A 94 -40.05 11.98 18.04
N ASP A 95 -40.11 13.31 17.88
CA ASP A 95 -39.70 14.42 18.78
C ASP A 95 -40.01 14.37 20.29
N ASN A 96 -40.70 13.36 20.82
CA ASN A 96 -41.35 13.47 22.14
C ASN A 96 -40.58 12.84 23.32
N ASP A 97 -39.43 12.18 23.12
CA ASP A 97 -38.61 11.63 24.22
C ASP A 97 -37.15 12.11 24.15
N HIS A 98 -36.84 13.16 24.91
CA HIS A 98 -35.51 13.79 24.95
C HIS A 98 -34.42 12.87 25.52
N GLU A 99 -34.75 11.96 26.44
CA GLU A 99 -33.76 11.06 27.04
C GLU A 99 -33.40 9.92 26.09
N GLU A 100 -34.40 9.38 25.37
CA GLU A 100 -34.19 8.41 24.31
C GLU A 100 -33.35 9.00 23.16
N LEU A 101 -33.69 10.22 22.72
CA LEU A 101 -32.93 10.93 21.68
C LEU A 101 -31.46 11.12 22.08
N LYS A 102 -31.20 11.54 23.33
CA LYS A 102 -29.83 11.74 23.84
C LYS A 102 -29.03 10.43 23.85
N ASN A 103 -29.64 9.33 24.29
CA ASN A 103 -28.98 8.02 24.29
C ASN A 103 -28.66 7.57 22.86
N GLN A 104 -29.56 7.76 21.91
CA GLN A 104 -29.33 7.40 20.52
C GLN A 104 -28.26 8.26 19.84
N ILE A 105 -28.20 9.56 20.14
CA ILE A 105 -27.10 10.44 19.70
C ILE A 105 -25.75 9.95 20.23
N ASN A 106 -25.67 9.54 21.50
CA ASN A 106 -24.43 9.01 22.05
C ASN A 106 -23.96 7.72 21.34
N PHE A 107 -24.90 6.84 20.96
CA PHE A 107 -24.57 5.66 20.14
C PHE A 107 -24.04 6.06 18.76
N TYR A 108 -24.67 7.04 18.12
CA TYR A 108 -24.22 7.58 16.82
C TYR A 108 -22.80 8.14 16.89
N LEU A 109 -22.52 8.96 17.90
CA LEU A 109 -21.19 9.54 18.13
C LEU A 109 -20.12 8.47 18.32
N LYS A 110 -20.43 7.42 19.09
CA LYS A 110 -19.52 6.28 19.26
C LYS A 110 -19.25 5.55 17.94
N ASP A 111 -20.21 5.52 17.03
CA ASP A 111 -20.01 4.90 15.72
C ASP A 111 -19.24 5.77 14.74
N ILE A 112 -19.36 7.10 14.84
CA ILE A 112 -18.51 8.06 14.13
C ILE A 112 -17.08 8.01 14.65
N ASP A 113 -16.89 7.94 15.96
CA ASP A 113 -15.58 7.83 16.60
C ASP A 113 -14.82 6.59 16.07
N LYS A 114 -15.49 5.44 16.05
CA LYS A 114 -14.96 4.22 15.43
C LYS A 114 -14.68 4.37 13.94
N LEU A 115 -15.49 5.13 13.20
CA LEU A 115 -15.22 5.40 11.79
C LEU A 115 -13.95 6.24 11.64
N ALA A 116 -13.75 7.25 12.49
CA ALA A 116 -12.54 8.06 12.50
C ALA A 116 -11.28 7.23 12.82
N GLU A 117 -11.38 6.24 13.71
CA GLU A 117 -10.31 5.27 13.97
C GLU A 117 -9.95 4.47 12.69
N ILE A 118 -10.95 3.90 12.00
CA ILE A 118 -10.73 3.15 10.75
C ILE A 118 -10.11 4.03 9.66
N LEU A 119 -10.59 5.27 9.52
CA LEU A 119 -10.03 6.23 8.57
C LEU A 119 -8.58 6.59 8.90
N THR A 120 -8.23 6.67 10.19
CA THR A 120 -6.86 6.93 10.63
C THR A 120 -5.93 5.79 10.24
N GLU A 121 -6.33 4.54 10.47
CA GLU A 121 -5.56 3.37 10.06
C GLU A 121 -5.33 3.34 8.54
N LEU A 122 -6.39 3.63 7.77
CA LEU A 122 -6.32 3.74 6.32
C LEU A 122 -5.38 4.88 5.87
N CYS A 123 -5.39 6.03 6.54
CA CYS A 123 -4.46 7.14 6.25
C CYS A 123 -3.01 6.68 6.43
N ILE A 124 -2.73 5.93 7.50
CA ILE A 124 -1.39 5.41 7.78
C ILE A 124 -0.97 4.45 6.66
N SER A 125 -1.82 3.48 6.30
CA SER A 125 -1.53 2.51 5.24
C SER A 125 -1.30 3.17 3.88
N VAL A 126 -2.06 4.21 3.55
CA VAL A 126 -1.88 4.99 2.31
C VAL A 126 -0.56 5.74 2.31
N ASN A 127 -0.19 6.38 3.42
CA ASN A 127 1.10 7.06 3.54
C ASN A 127 2.29 6.10 3.45
N GLU A 128 2.21 4.94 4.10
CA GLU A 128 3.23 3.88 3.97
C GLU A 128 3.36 3.44 2.52
N TYR A 129 2.24 3.31 1.82
CA TYR A 129 2.22 2.92 0.43
C TYR A 129 2.82 3.99 -0.51
N GLN A 130 2.50 5.27 -0.30
CA GLN A 130 3.14 6.39 -1.03
C GLN A 130 4.65 6.41 -0.81
N ASN A 131 5.08 6.26 0.44
CA ASN A 131 6.50 6.17 0.79
C ASN A 131 7.16 5.00 0.07
N PHE A 132 6.50 3.84 0.00
CA PHE A 132 6.99 2.68 -0.73
C PHE A 132 7.09 2.95 -2.25
N LEU A 133 6.06 3.54 -2.87
CA LEU A 133 6.05 3.93 -4.28
C LEU A 133 7.19 4.90 -4.62
N SER A 134 7.55 5.82 -3.71
CA SER A 134 8.67 6.75 -3.91
C SER A 134 10.02 6.05 -4.08
N THR A 135 10.15 4.80 -3.63
CA THR A 135 11.38 3.99 -3.79
C THR A 135 11.51 3.33 -5.16
N PHE A 136 10.46 3.39 -5.99
CA PHE A 136 10.46 2.83 -7.33
C PHE A 136 11.27 3.72 -8.28
N LYS A 137 11.77 3.10 -9.36
CA LYS A 137 12.43 3.86 -10.42
C LYS A 137 11.37 4.74 -11.10
N LYS A 138 11.63 6.04 -11.22
CA LYS A 138 10.75 6.99 -11.91
C LYS A 138 10.38 6.47 -13.29
N SER A 139 9.07 6.42 -13.54
CA SER A 139 8.48 6.05 -14.81
C SER A 139 7.09 6.68 -14.87
N PRO A 140 6.54 6.98 -16.06
CA PRO A 140 5.21 7.56 -16.20
C PRO A 140 4.12 6.76 -15.45
N LEU A 141 4.27 5.44 -15.41
CA LEU A 141 3.34 4.54 -14.73
C LEU A 141 3.43 4.66 -13.19
N VAL A 142 4.64 4.84 -12.64
CA VAL A 142 4.83 5.09 -11.21
C VAL A 142 4.32 6.48 -10.84
N ASP A 143 4.56 7.48 -11.69
CA ASP A 143 4.11 8.85 -11.46
C ASP A 143 2.57 8.97 -11.49
N GLU A 144 1.91 8.27 -12.42
CA GLU A 144 0.45 8.15 -12.50
C GLU A 144 -0.13 7.50 -11.25
N MET A 145 0.46 6.41 -10.79
CA MET A 145 0.05 5.73 -9.57
C MET A 145 0.21 6.60 -8.32
N ILE A 146 1.32 7.33 -8.21
CA ILE A 146 1.53 8.28 -7.11
C ILE A 146 0.41 9.34 -7.12
N ALA A 147 0.07 9.89 -8.29
CA ALA A 147 -1.00 10.86 -8.41
C ALA A 147 -2.38 10.29 -8.01
N GLU A 148 -2.70 9.05 -8.40
CA GLU A 148 -3.93 8.36 -7.97
C GLU A 148 -3.97 8.19 -6.44
N VAL A 149 -2.85 7.78 -5.84
CA VAL A 149 -2.76 7.58 -4.38
C VAL A 149 -2.82 8.93 -3.64
N ASP A 150 -2.22 9.99 -4.17
CA ASP A 150 -2.30 11.35 -3.61
C ASP A 150 -3.73 11.89 -3.62
N GLU A 151 -4.45 11.66 -4.73
CA GLU A 151 -5.86 12.03 -4.82
C GLU A 151 -6.69 11.23 -3.81
N PHE A 152 -6.44 9.92 -3.70
CA PHE A 152 -7.10 9.07 -2.71
C PHE A 152 -6.85 9.57 -1.28
N HIS A 153 -5.60 9.84 -0.93
CA HIS A 153 -5.20 10.36 0.38
C HIS A 153 -5.85 11.71 0.70
N THR A 154 -5.90 12.63 -0.26
CA THR A 154 -6.51 13.95 -0.07
C THR A 154 -7.97 13.85 0.35
N ASN A 155 -8.72 12.98 -0.32
CA ASN A 155 -10.14 12.82 0.00
C ASN A 155 -10.38 12.00 1.26
N LEU A 156 -9.49 11.06 1.57
CA LEU A 156 -9.51 10.35 2.84
C LEU A 156 -9.37 11.35 4.01
N ASN A 157 -8.45 12.31 3.91
CA ASN A 157 -8.30 13.38 4.91
C ASN A 157 -9.55 14.27 5.01
N ILE A 158 -10.16 14.65 3.88
CA ILE A 158 -11.45 15.38 3.90
C ILE A 158 -12.53 14.59 4.66
N SER A 159 -12.56 13.26 4.47
CA SER A 159 -13.50 12.35 5.15
C SER A 159 -13.25 12.31 6.66
N PHE A 160 -11.98 12.24 7.04
CA PHE A 160 -11.55 12.23 8.43
C PHE A 160 -11.87 13.55 9.13
N ASP A 161 -11.47 14.69 8.54
CA ASP A 161 -11.74 16.04 9.06
C ASP A 161 -13.25 16.26 9.27
N SER A 162 -14.06 15.75 8.35
CA SER A 162 -15.53 15.77 8.46
C SER A 162 -16.03 14.99 9.69
N CYS A 163 -15.47 13.82 9.97
CA CYS A 163 -15.82 13.04 11.16
C CYS A 163 -15.42 13.80 12.44
N ILE A 164 -14.24 14.42 12.46
CA ILE A 164 -13.76 15.22 13.58
C ILE A 164 -14.63 16.47 13.80
N GLU A 165 -15.06 17.15 12.72
CA GLU A 165 -15.98 18.27 12.82
C GLU A 165 -17.32 17.84 13.45
N ILE A 166 -17.87 16.68 13.04
CA ILE A 166 -19.08 16.14 13.66
C ILE A 166 -18.84 15.93 15.16
N LEU A 167 -17.82 15.16 15.55
CA LEU A 167 -17.53 14.85 16.95
C LEU A 167 -17.37 16.11 17.81
N ASN A 168 -16.69 17.14 17.28
CA ASN A 168 -16.49 18.41 17.98
C ASN A 168 -17.76 19.25 18.08
N SER A 169 -18.54 19.33 17.00
CA SER A 169 -19.77 20.12 16.96
C SER A 169 -20.81 19.62 17.96
N PHE A 170 -20.89 18.31 18.19
CA PHE A 170 -21.85 17.72 19.14
C PHE A 170 -21.60 18.08 20.60
N ASN A 171 -20.36 18.45 20.99
CA ASN A 171 -20.10 18.99 22.33
C ASN A 171 -20.73 20.38 22.53
N THR A 172 -21.18 21.03 21.46
CA THR A 172 -21.70 22.41 21.45
C THR A 172 -23.14 22.55 20.94
N LEU A 173 -23.74 21.49 20.41
CA LEU A 173 -25.04 21.54 19.73
C LEU A 173 -26.22 21.22 20.68
N ASP A 174 -27.24 22.08 20.62
CA ASP A 174 -28.58 21.78 21.12
C ASP A 174 -29.21 20.69 20.23
N PRO A 175 -29.68 19.55 20.79
CA PRO A 175 -30.26 18.44 20.03
C PRO A 175 -31.47 18.81 19.17
N SER A 176 -32.04 20.00 19.34
CA SER A 176 -33.30 20.45 18.72
C SER A 176 -33.16 21.19 17.38
N SER A 177 -31.96 21.40 16.84
CA SER A 177 -31.76 22.19 15.60
C SER A 177 -31.66 21.34 14.31
N SER A 178 -32.40 21.76 13.28
CA SER A 178 -32.46 21.14 11.94
C SER A 178 -31.18 21.31 11.10
N GLU A 179 -30.19 22.06 11.60
CA GLU A 179 -28.87 22.24 10.98
C GLU A 179 -28.03 20.93 10.96
N ASN A 180 -28.31 20.03 11.91
CA ASN A 180 -27.59 18.75 12.05
C ASN A 180 -27.90 17.76 10.91
N GLU A 181 -29.12 17.78 10.38
CA GLU A 181 -29.56 16.89 9.31
C GLU A 181 -28.86 17.21 7.97
N ILE A 182 -28.50 18.48 7.75
CA ILE A 182 -27.85 18.97 6.53
C ILE A 182 -26.34 18.66 6.55
N LYS A 183 -25.66 18.79 7.70
CA LYS A 183 -24.23 18.43 7.83
C LYS A 183 -23.99 16.93 7.67
N ILE A 184 -24.85 16.10 8.24
CA ILE A 184 -24.80 14.63 8.09
C ILE A 184 -24.98 14.23 6.62
N LYS A 185 -25.87 14.91 5.89
CA LYS A 185 -26.15 14.66 4.46
C LYS A 185 -25.07 15.19 3.50
N PHE A 186 -24.31 16.21 3.89
CA PHE A 186 -23.20 16.73 3.07
C PHE A 186 -21.95 15.83 3.13
N ILE A 187 -21.68 15.26 4.31
CA ILE A 187 -20.66 14.20 4.50
C ILE A 187 -21.09 12.91 3.79
N TRP A 188 -22.39 12.73 3.58
CA TRP A 188 -23.01 11.56 2.93
C TRP A 188 -22.79 11.47 1.41
N ASP A 189 -22.91 12.60 0.69
CA ASP A 189 -23.01 12.59 -0.77
C ASP A 189 -21.65 12.68 -1.48
N THR A 190 -20.61 13.13 -0.76
CA THR A 190 -19.27 13.36 -1.32
C THR A 190 -18.28 12.24 -1.00
N THR A 191 -18.50 11.48 0.08
CA THR A 191 -17.40 10.81 0.79
C THR A 191 -17.32 9.29 0.55
N LEU A 192 -18.42 8.62 0.17
CA LEU A 192 -18.46 7.15 0.21
C LEU A 192 -18.73 6.39 -1.09
N LYS A 193 -19.45 6.98 -2.03
CA LYS A 193 -19.72 6.31 -3.32
C LYS A 193 -18.49 6.29 -4.24
N ILE A 194 -17.53 7.20 -4.06
CA ILE A 194 -16.47 7.45 -5.04
C ILE A 194 -15.16 6.69 -4.75
N LYS A 195 -14.84 6.35 -3.49
CA LYS A 195 -13.44 6.01 -3.13
C LYS A 195 -13.15 4.64 -2.54
N ILE A 196 -14.16 3.84 -2.24
CA ILE A 196 -13.93 2.40 -2.01
C ILE A 196 -13.76 1.65 -3.35
N ALA A 197 -14.24 2.25 -4.45
CA ALA A 197 -14.03 1.76 -5.81
C ALA A 197 -12.57 1.95 -6.31
N SER A 198 -11.82 2.95 -5.81
CA SER A 198 -10.44 3.22 -6.25
C SER A 198 -9.40 2.22 -5.73
N ALA A 199 -9.67 1.49 -4.64
CA ALA A 199 -8.79 0.39 -4.22
C ALA A 199 -8.71 -0.75 -5.27
N ILE A 200 -9.68 -0.81 -6.19
CA ILE A 200 -9.70 -1.76 -7.31
C ILE A 200 -8.75 -1.32 -8.44
N SER A 201 -8.53 -0.02 -8.68
CA SER A 201 -7.66 0.46 -9.78
C SER A 201 -6.19 0.11 -9.55
N PHE A 202 -5.76 0.00 -8.30
CA PHE A 202 -4.39 -0.33 -7.94
C PHE A 202 -3.91 -1.71 -8.43
N SER A 203 -4.85 -2.64 -8.62
CA SER A 203 -4.55 -3.95 -9.21
C SER A 203 -4.06 -3.87 -10.66
N ASN A 204 -4.49 -2.85 -11.43
CA ASN A 204 -4.05 -2.66 -12.81
C ASN A 204 -2.59 -2.19 -12.86
N PHE A 205 -2.20 -1.29 -11.95
CA PHE A 205 -0.80 -0.85 -11.81
C PHE A 205 0.14 -2.05 -11.59
N TYR A 206 -0.25 -2.98 -10.71
CA TYR A 206 0.55 -4.19 -10.44
C TYR A 206 0.78 -5.01 -11.72
N ILE A 207 -0.28 -5.27 -12.49
CA ILE A 207 -0.21 -6.05 -13.72
C ILE A 207 0.61 -5.32 -14.79
N GLU A 208 0.42 -4.02 -14.96
CA GLU A 208 1.14 -3.23 -15.95
C GLU A 208 2.62 -3.04 -15.61
N TYR A 209 2.94 -2.83 -14.32
CA TYR A 209 4.31 -2.75 -13.84
C TYR A 209 5.04 -4.07 -14.09
N LEU A 210 4.41 -5.21 -13.82
CA LEU A 210 4.95 -6.54 -14.12
C LEU A 210 5.21 -6.75 -15.62
N ASN A 211 4.33 -6.25 -16.48
CA ASN A 211 4.46 -6.39 -17.92
C ASN A 211 5.58 -5.49 -18.50
N LYS A 212 5.81 -4.31 -17.93
CA LYS A 212 6.87 -3.37 -18.37
C LYS A 212 8.24 -3.63 -17.73
N SER A 213 8.32 -4.44 -16.67
CA SER A 213 9.57 -4.75 -15.95
C SER A 213 10.30 -6.03 -16.40
N LYS A 214 9.73 -6.76 -17.37
CA LYS A 214 10.37 -7.90 -18.07
C LYS A 214 11.12 -7.47 -19.32
#